data_AF-A0A930Z436-F1
#
_entry.id   AF-A0A930Z436-F1
#
_cell.length_a   1.000
_cell.length_b   1.000
_cell.length_c   1.000
_cell.angle_alpha   90.00
_cell.angle_beta   90.00
_cell.angle_gamma   90.00
#
_symmetry.space_group_name_H-M   'P 1'
#
loop_
_entity.id
_entity.type
_entity.pdbx_description
1 polymer ?
#
loop_
_entity_poly.entity_id
_entity_poly.type
_entity_poly.pdbx_seq_one_letter_code
_entity_poly.pdbx_strand_id
1 'polypeptide(L)'
;MTATTHPLFGELVRVSGFKRWNGVLLLVVALPDGSPGTIRADATDVFASAPVEPSRMVLDGEGLQTLRVLVSALQRPRRAAGAGKGK
;
A
#
# COMPACT_ATOMS: atom_id res chain seq x y z
N MET A 1 5.68 -19.08 -7.26
CA MET A 1 6.48 -20.22 -6.75
C MET A 1 7.93 -19.78 -6.67
N THR A 2 8.49 -19.67 -5.46
CA THR A 2 9.93 -19.51 -5.24
C THR A 2 10.63 -20.82 -5.60
N ALA A 3 11.82 -20.76 -6.19
CA ALA A 3 12.60 -21.96 -6.44
C ALA A 3 12.91 -22.67 -5.11
N THR A 4 12.89 -24.01 -5.08
CA THR A 4 13.14 -24.82 -3.88
C THR A 4 14.52 -24.59 -3.26
N THR A 5 15.46 -24.06 -4.05
CA THR A 5 16.83 -23.72 -3.62
C THR A 5 16.93 -22.33 -2.98
N HIS A 6 15.87 -21.52 -3.04
CA HIS A 6 15.88 -20.18 -2.48
C HIS A 6 15.82 -20.26 -0.94
N PRO A 7 16.69 -19.55 -0.18
CA PRO A 7 16.74 -19.64 1.28
C PRO A 7 15.39 -19.41 1.99
N LEU A 8 14.54 -18.56 1.41
CA LEU A 8 13.21 -18.25 1.93
C LEU A 8 12.12 -19.29 1.55
N PHE A 9 12.46 -20.39 0.88
CA PHE A 9 11.49 -21.40 0.48
C PHE A 9 10.97 -22.17 1.70
N GLY A 10 9.68 -22.03 2.01
CA GLY A 10 9.04 -22.67 3.16
C GLY A 10 9.27 -21.96 4.50
N GLU A 11 9.96 -20.82 4.51
CA GLU A 11 10.21 -20.03 5.72
C GLU A 11 9.12 -18.97 5.93
N LEU A 12 8.66 -18.82 7.18
CA LEU A 12 7.72 -17.76 7.57
C LEU A 12 8.49 -16.46 7.82
N VAL A 13 8.23 -15.45 7.00
CA VAL A 13 8.90 -14.14 7.10
C VAL A 13 7.98 -13.13 7.80
N ARG A 14 8.52 -12.38 8.77
CA ARG A 14 7.76 -11.35 9.47
C ARG A 14 7.49 -10.15 8.56
N VAL A 15 6.21 -9.86 8.37
CA VAL A 15 5.74 -8.66 7.66
C VAL A 15 5.68 -7.49 8.63
N SER A 16 6.30 -6.37 8.26
CA SER A 16 6.25 -5.10 9.03
C SER A 16 5.24 -4.10 8.46
N GLY A 17 4.78 -4.30 7.22
CA GLY A 17 3.75 -3.45 6.64
C GLY A 17 3.44 -3.76 5.18
N PHE A 18 2.68 -2.86 4.57
CA PHE A 18 2.23 -2.94 3.18
C PHE A 18 2.59 -1.67 2.43
N LYS A 19 2.94 -1.78 1.14
CA LYS A 19 3.05 -0.63 0.24
C LYS A 19 2.48 -0.95 -1.13
N ARG A 20 1.94 0.06 -1.81
CA ARG A 20 1.56 -0.03 -3.23
C ARG A 20 2.62 0.63 -4.10
N TRP A 21 3.07 -0.08 -5.13
CA TRP A 21 4.02 0.43 -6.12
C TRP A 21 3.57 0.04 -7.51
N ASN A 22 3.37 1.01 -8.41
CA ASN A 22 2.84 0.80 -9.76
C ASN A 22 1.57 -0.09 -9.80
N GLY A 23 0.68 0.09 -8.82
CA GLY A 23 -0.55 -0.69 -8.70
C GLY A 23 -0.38 -2.09 -8.08
N VAL A 24 0.85 -2.55 -7.83
CA VAL A 24 1.14 -3.83 -7.19
C VAL A 24 1.20 -3.65 -5.67
N LEU A 25 0.49 -4.52 -4.94
CA LEU A 25 0.55 -4.57 -3.48
C LEU A 25 1.76 -5.43 -3.04
N LEU A 26 2.63 -4.80 -2.26
CA LEU A 26 3.87 -5.37 -1.76
C LEU A 26 3.82 -5.46 -0.23
N LEU A 27 4.27 -6.58 0.32
CA LEU A 27 4.58 -6.78 1.72
C LEU A 27 5.97 -6.22 1.98
N VAL A 28 6.12 -5.40 3.02
CA VAL A 28 7.42 -5.01 3.57
C VAL A 28 7.80 -6.06 4.59
N VAL A 29 8.96 -6.69 4.38
CA VAL A 29 9.44 -7.80 5.21
C VAL A 29 10.81 -7.50 5.79
N ALA A 30 11.11 -8.07 6.96
CA ALA A 30 12.48 -8.19 7.43
C ALA A 30 13.05 -9.51 6.93
N LEU A 31 14.13 -9.46 6.16
CA LEU A 31 14.83 -10.64 5.69
C LEU A 31 15.62 -11.28 6.85
N PRO A 32 16.03 -12.56 6.74
CA PRO A 32 16.78 -13.26 7.80
C PRO A 32 18.11 -12.59 8.16
N ASP A 33 18.69 -11.81 7.25
CA ASP A 33 19.89 -11.00 7.47
C ASP A 33 19.61 -9.64 8.16
N GLY A 34 18.35 -9.37 8.51
CA GLY A 34 17.90 -8.12 9.13
C GLY A 34 17.66 -6.97 8.14
N SER A 35 17.94 -7.16 6.85
CA SER A 35 17.72 -6.13 5.84
C SER A 35 16.23 -6.02 5.44
N PRO A 36 15.78 -4.82 5.02
CA PRO A 36 14.41 -4.64 4.54
C PRO A 36 14.25 -5.21 3.12
N GLY A 37 13.23 -6.05 2.92
CA GLY A 37 12.86 -6.62 1.63
C GLY A 37 11.41 -6.33 1.25
N THR A 38 11.06 -6.67 0.00
CA THR A 38 9.68 -6.59 -0.48
C THR A 38 9.26 -7.86 -1.20
N ILE A 39 8.09 -8.40 -0.85
CA ILE A 39 7.48 -9.57 -1.48
C ILE A 39 6.13 -9.16 -2.04
N ARG A 40 5.77 -9.58 -3.26
CA ARG A 40 4.42 -9.29 -3.77
C ARG A 40 3.39 -10.09 -2.98
N ALA A 41 2.30 -9.43 -2.59
CA ALA A 41 1.28 -10.08 -1.79
C ALA A 41 0.50 -11.17 -2.57
N ASP A 42 0.46 -11.09 -3.91
CA ASP A 42 -0.12 -12.14 -4.77
C ASP A 42 0.77 -13.39 -4.93
N ALA A 43 2.03 -13.30 -4.49
CA ALA A 43 2.94 -14.45 -4.41
C ALA A 43 2.87 -15.15 -3.04
N THR A 44 2.06 -14.65 -2.11
CA THR A 44 1.83 -15.26 -0.80
C THR A 44 0.37 -15.65 -0.62
N ASP A 45 0.11 -16.42 0.44
CA ASP A 45 -1.22 -16.83 0.87
C ASP A 45 -1.98 -15.73 1.64
N VAL A 46 -1.48 -14.48 1.64
CA VAL A 46 -2.11 -13.34 2.34
C VAL A 46 -3.55 -13.08 1.87
N PHE A 47 -3.91 -13.48 0.64
CA PHE A 47 -5.27 -13.41 0.11
C PHE A 47 -5.98 -14.76 0.03
N ALA A 48 -5.42 -15.85 0.55
CA ALA A 48 -5.99 -17.19 0.40
C ALA A 48 -7.38 -17.36 1.04
N SER A 49 -7.77 -16.47 1.96
CA SER A 49 -9.11 -16.49 2.58
C SER A 49 -10.21 -15.86 1.71
N ALA A 50 -9.87 -15.11 0.67
CA ALA A 50 -10.83 -14.67 -0.35
C ALA A 50 -10.05 -14.16 -1.56
N PRO A 51 -10.30 -14.66 -2.79
CA PRO A 51 -9.80 -14.00 -3.98
C PRO A 51 -10.29 -12.55 -3.94
N VAL A 52 -9.35 -11.62 -3.73
CA VAL A 52 -9.61 -10.19 -3.85
C VAL A 52 -9.71 -9.94 -5.33
N GLU A 53 -10.92 -10.12 -5.88
CA GLU A 53 -11.22 -9.65 -7.22
C GLU A 53 -10.79 -8.18 -7.29
N PRO A 54 -9.95 -7.80 -8.27
CA PRO A 54 -9.56 -6.41 -8.43
C PRO A 54 -10.84 -5.62 -8.66
N SER A 55 -11.30 -4.92 -7.62
CA SER A 55 -12.50 -4.11 -7.69
C SER A 55 -12.24 -3.01 -8.72
N ARG A 56 -12.71 -3.24 -9.95
CA ARG A 56 -12.68 -2.26 -11.03
C ARG A 56 -13.76 -1.24 -10.73
N MET A 57 -13.38 -0.20 -9.99
CA MET A 57 -14.22 0.98 -9.85
C MET A 57 -14.18 1.75 -11.17
N VAL A 58 -15.30 1.80 -11.88
CA VAL A 58 -15.48 2.68 -13.04
C VAL A 58 -16.12 3.96 -12.53
N LEU A 59 -15.45 5.09 -12.73
CA LEU A 59 -16.00 6.41 -12.47
C LEU A 59 -16.59 6.96 -13.78
N ASP A 60 -17.79 7.50 -13.71
CA ASP A 60 -18.32 8.35 -14.78
C ASP A 60 -17.65 9.74 -14.74
N GLY A 61 -18.02 10.61 -15.67
CA GLY A 61 -17.45 11.96 -15.75
C GLY A 61 -17.68 12.79 -14.49
N GLU A 62 -18.84 12.65 -13.85
CA GLU A 62 -19.18 13.36 -12.61
C GLU A 62 -18.36 12.83 -11.42
N GLY A 63 -18.22 11.51 -11.32
CA GLY A 63 -17.41 10.83 -10.32
C GLY A 63 -15.95 11.23 -10.40
N LEU A 64 -15.40 11.36 -11.61
CA LEU A 64 -14.03 11.82 -11.81
C LEU A 64 -13.85 13.29 -11.39
N GLN A 65 -14.81 14.16 -11.70
CA GLN A 65 -14.76 15.57 -11.30
C GLN A 65 -14.87 15.73 -9.78
N THR A 66 -15.76 14.97 -9.14
CA THR A 66 -15.91 14.96 -7.68
C THR A 66 -14.63 14.51 -6.99
N LEU A 67 -14.01 13.43 -7.49
CA LEU A 67 -12.73 12.95 -6.98
C LEU A 67 -11.62 14.01 -7.12
N ARG A 68 -11.57 14.71 -8.26
CA ARG A 68 -10.60 15.78 -8.50
C ARG A 68 -10.73 16.92 -7.48
N VAL A 69 -11.95 17.33 -7.15
CA VAL A 69 -12.20 18.37 -6.14
C VAL A 69 -11.72 17.93 -4.76
N LEU A 70 -12.06 16.70 -4.36
CA LEU A 70 -11.65 16.15 -3.06
C LEU A 70 -10.13 16.04 -2.92
N VAL A 71 -9.45 15.49 -3.93
CA VAL A 71 -7.99 15.37 -3.94
C VAL A 71 -7.33 16.75 -3.87
N SER A 72 -7.87 17.74 -4.58
CA SER A 72 -7.37 19.12 -4.56
C SER A 72 -7.53 19.78 -3.19
N ALA A 73 -8.63 19.48 -2.48
CA ALA A 73 -8.86 19.96 -1.12
C ALA A 73 -7.90 19.32 -0.11
N LEU A 74 -7.62 18.03 -0.25
CA LEU A 74 -6.70 17.28 0.61
C LEU A 74 -5.22 17.67 0.41
N GLN A 75 -4.83 18.02 -0.83
CA GLN A 75 -3.46 18.46 -1.14
C GLN A 75 -3.15 19.88 -0.67
N ARG A 76 -4.18 20.70 -0.36
CA ARG A 76 -3.92 21.96 0.32
C ARG A 76 -3.40 21.64 1.71
N PRO A 77 -2.17 22.06 2.07
CA PRO A 77 -1.70 21.92 3.43
C PRO A 77 -2.75 22.56 4.36
N ARG A 78 -3.11 21.87 5.45
CA ARG A 78 -3.73 22.52 6.60
C ARG A 78 -2.73 23.57 7.11
N ARG A 79 -2.71 24.75 6.50
CA ARG A 79 -2.19 25.95 7.12
C ARG A 79 -3.15 26.28 8.26
N ALA A 80 -2.96 25.59 9.38
CA ALA A 80 -3.44 26.04 10.68
C ALA A 80 -2.87 27.45 10.89
N ALA A 81 -3.69 28.48 11.08
CA ALA A 81 -4.47 28.68 12.30
C ALA A 81 -3.54 28.63 13.52
N GLY A 82 -2.83 29.74 13.75
CA GLY A 82 -1.86 29.85 14.83
C GLY A 82 -1.05 31.15 14.80
N ALA A 83 -1.69 32.30 14.62
CA ALA A 83 -1.08 33.58 14.95
C ALA A 83 -1.90 34.22 16.08
N GLY A 84 -1.68 33.69 17.29
CA GLY A 84 -2.14 34.33 18.52
C GLY A 84 -1.49 35.69 18.64
N LYS A 85 -2.32 36.73 18.70
CA LYS A 85 -1.92 38.10 18.96
C LYS A 85 -1.54 38.22 20.44
N GLY A 86 -0.24 38.14 20.74
CA GLY A 86 0.32 38.52 22.03
C GLY A 86 0.47 40.04 22.10
N LYS A 87 -0.09 40.64 23.15
CA LYS A 87 0.14 42.02 23.58
C LYS A 87 1.56 42.21 24.08
#